data_AF-A0A165J499-F1
#
_entry.id   AF-A0A165J499-F1
#
_cell.length_a   1.000
_cell.length_b   1.000
_cell.length_c   1.000
_cell.angle_alpha   90.00
_cell.angle_beta   90.00
_cell.angle_gamma   90.00
#
_symmetry.space_group_name_H-M   'P 1'
#
loop_
_entity.id
_entity.type
_entity.pdbx_description
1 polymer ?
#
loop_
_entity_poly.entity_id
_entity_poly.type
_entity_poly.pdbx_seq_one_letter_code
_entity_poly.pdbx_strand_id
1 'polypeptide(L)'
;MEQEIYTRISTFLERWKGIKFEFEILPSSLVPAPADGHLPIIEDGPSFGISKQGLIRAFCFARTLFFQASNGLSPDPCKQHDYFQASSIILLFDPEHLTAANARKKRLFALKRHASKFGALGNAQSQEEERPLKKAVHEELVFLESILTSPLHRHSKSPTLWYYRRWIYTQFYDIVWLWPASTRKESLTAFNETDEATNLASTIPMSELRLVMKAAERHPKNYYAWNYAREMIYLADTWRSATTTVFADSNRSDLYITFCRSVQEWCLTHASDTSGWSFLLFLLRRGDRDVDYVSAVPLQLVQEVVDLTLNFKWEHEAVWCFLRSVLASSEILSVDQREQLLARIRDNLGQSAKSGTENNMENDIISLAGSEGASKGTSQEKGLRWISVFKEDIA
;
A
#
# COMPACT_ATOMS: atom_id res chain seq x y z
N MET A 1 23.60 -28.51 -3.33
CA MET A 1 22.27 -28.30 -2.71
C MET A 1 21.97 -26.84 -2.39
N GLU A 2 22.78 -26.09 -1.60
CA GLU A 2 22.50 -24.66 -1.35
C GLU A 2 22.55 -23.81 -2.64
N GLN A 3 23.61 -23.98 -3.42
CA GLN A 3 23.77 -23.34 -4.73
C GLN A 3 22.64 -23.71 -5.70
N GLU A 4 22.19 -24.97 -5.70
CA GLU A 4 21.12 -25.45 -6.58
C GLU A 4 19.79 -24.74 -6.27
N ILE A 5 19.42 -24.63 -4.99
CA ILE A 5 18.20 -23.91 -4.58
C ILE A 5 18.33 -22.42 -4.91
N TYR A 6 19.49 -21.82 -4.64
CA TYR A 6 19.76 -20.44 -5.03
C TYR A 6 19.59 -20.23 -6.54
N THR A 7 20.15 -21.12 -7.37
CA THR A 7 20.03 -21.06 -8.83
C THR A 7 18.57 -21.18 -9.25
N ARG A 8 17.77 -22.07 -8.65
CA ARG A 8 16.35 -22.18 -8.97
C ARG A 8 15.56 -20.91 -8.67
N ILE A 9 15.73 -20.32 -7.48
CA ILE A 9 15.09 -19.04 -7.14
C ILE A 9 15.58 -17.94 -8.09
N SER A 10 16.87 -17.91 -8.40
CA SER A 10 17.47 -16.93 -9.30
C SER A 10 16.89 -17.03 -10.72
N THR A 11 16.79 -18.24 -11.27
CA THR A 11 16.18 -18.48 -12.57
C THR A 11 14.71 -18.06 -12.59
N PHE A 12 13.95 -18.34 -11.52
CA PHE A 12 12.58 -17.88 -11.40
C PHE A 12 12.49 -16.35 -11.38
N LEU A 13 13.29 -15.67 -10.55
CA LEU A 13 13.29 -14.21 -10.45
C LEU A 13 13.71 -13.53 -11.76
N GLU A 14 14.65 -14.11 -12.52
CA GLU A 14 15.05 -13.56 -13.83
C GLU A 14 13.95 -13.80 -14.89
N ARG A 15 13.27 -14.95 -14.86
CA ARG A 15 12.14 -15.26 -15.77
C ARG A 15 10.98 -14.28 -15.59
N TRP A 16 10.67 -13.91 -14.36
CA TRP A 16 9.57 -13.00 -14.02
C TRP A 16 10.04 -11.55 -13.77
N LYS A 17 11.23 -11.19 -14.25
CA LYS A 17 11.78 -9.86 -14.02
C LYS A 17 10.96 -8.78 -14.74
N GLY A 18 10.50 -7.79 -13.98
CA GLY A 18 9.61 -6.75 -14.49
C GLY A 18 8.15 -7.20 -14.68
N ILE A 19 7.81 -8.43 -14.28
CA ILE A 19 6.45 -8.97 -14.26
C ILE A 19 6.11 -9.37 -12.82
N LYS A 20 4.87 -9.12 -12.39
CA LYS A 20 4.44 -9.46 -11.02
C LYS A 20 4.49 -10.97 -10.80
N PHE A 21 4.98 -11.39 -9.64
CA PHE A 21 5.01 -12.77 -9.20
C PHE A 21 4.45 -12.94 -7.78
N GLU A 22 4.09 -14.16 -7.42
CA GLU A 22 3.69 -14.54 -6.06
C GLU A 22 4.70 -15.53 -5.47
N PHE A 23 5.10 -15.31 -4.23
CA PHE A 23 6.06 -16.15 -3.52
C PHE A 23 5.48 -16.64 -2.20
N GLU A 24 5.52 -17.95 -1.99
CA GLU A 24 4.94 -18.59 -0.80
C GLU A 24 5.95 -19.48 -0.08
N ILE A 25 5.96 -19.38 1.25
CA ILE A 25 6.66 -20.34 2.10
C ILE A 25 5.69 -21.47 2.39
N LEU A 26 5.92 -22.62 1.77
CA LEU A 26 5.03 -23.77 1.88
C LEU A 26 4.96 -24.30 3.33
N PRO A 27 3.76 -24.62 3.84
CA PRO A 27 3.60 -25.24 5.14
C PRO A 27 4.25 -26.62 5.17
N SER A 28 4.75 -27.03 6.35
CA SER A 28 5.47 -28.30 6.52
C SER A 28 4.66 -29.54 6.12
N SER A 29 3.32 -29.46 6.10
CA SER A 29 2.42 -30.53 5.65
C SER A 29 2.48 -30.79 4.14
N LEU A 30 2.80 -29.76 3.34
CA LEU A 30 2.97 -29.87 1.88
C LEU A 30 4.41 -30.19 1.48
N VAL A 31 5.30 -30.30 2.46
CA VAL A 31 6.71 -30.66 2.26
C VAL A 31 6.84 -32.14 2.59
N PRO A 32 6.72 -33.07 1.61
CA PRO A 32 6.94 -34.49 1.88
C PRO A 32 8.31 -34.71 2.51
N ALA A 33 8.41 -35.73 3.38
CA ALA A 33 9.69 -36.16 3.92
C ALA A 33 10.66 -36.38 2.76
N PRO A 34 11.88 -35.80 2.79
CA PRO A 34 12.78 -35.84 1.64
C PRO A 34 13.19 -37.28 1.37
N ALA A 35 12.52 -37.93 0.41
CA ALA A 35 12.86 -39.29 -0.01
C ALA A 35 14.27 -39.34 -0.63
N ASP A 36 14.67 -38.25 -1.32
CA ASP A 36 15.93 -38.14 -2.07
C ASP A 36 16.78 -36.92 -1.65
N GLY A 37 16.53 -36.32 -0.49
CA GLY A 37 17.28 -35.14 -0.02
C GLY A 37 16.98 -33.82 -0.74
N HIS A 38 16.17 -33.83 -1.82
CA HIS A 38 15.69 -32.62 -2.49
C HIS A 38 14.55 -31.97 -1.69
N LEU A 39 14.66 -30.66 -1.45
CA LEU A 39 13.60 -29.88 -0.84
C LEU A 39 12.55 -29.54 -1.91
N PRO A 40 11.25 -29.74 -1.64
CA PRO A 40 10.20 -29.48 -2.61
C PRO A 40 10.15 -27.99 -2.93
N ILE A 41 10.15 -27.71 -4.22
CA ILE A 41 9.90 -26.40 -4.82
C ILE A 41 8.79 -26.63 -5.83
N ILE A 42 7.74 -25.83 -5.74
CA ILE A 42 6.58 -25.87 -6.63
C ILE A 42 6.60 -24.58 -7.45
N GLU A 43 6.54 -24.71 -8.77
CA GLU A 43 6.44 -23.61 -9.71
C GLU A 43 5.13 -23.78 -10.49
N ASP A 44 4.25 -22.79 -10.42
CA ASP A 44 3.02 -22.73 -11.22
C ASP A 44 2.87 -21.33 -11.81
N GLY A 45 3.25 -21.17 -13.08
CA GLY A 45 3.31 -19.88 -13.74
C GLY A 45 4.13 -18.85 -12.94
N PRO A 46 3.55 -17.68 -12.59
CA PRO A 46 4.21 -16.64 -11.80
C PRO A 46 4.22 -16.93 -10.29
N SER A 47 3.82 -18.12 -9.85
CA SER A 47 3.78 -18.51 -8.44
C SER A 47 4.94 -19.44 -8.10
N PHE A 48 5.65 -19.15 -7.01
CA PHE A 48 6.77 -19.94 -6.52
C PHE A 48 6.59 -20.32 -5.06
N GLY A 49 6.46 -21.61 -4.80
CA GLY A 49 6.38 -22.19 -3.46
C GLY A 49 7.69 -22.87 -3.06
N ILE A 50 8.21 -22.56 -1.87
CA ILE A 50 9.39 -23.22 -1.31
C ILE A 50 9.25 -23.51 0.18
N SER A 51 9.88 -24.59 0.65
CA SER A 51 10.04 -24.81 2.09
C SER A 51 10.88 -23.71 2.77
N LYS A 52 10.57 -23.41 4.05
CA LYS A 52 11.37 -22.47 4.85
C LYS A 52 12.86 -22.85 4.91
N GLN A 53 13.17 -24.15 5.01
CA GLN A 53 14.55 -24.63 5.03
C GLN A 53 15.26 -24.39 3.69
N GLY A 54 14.54 -24.53 2.57
CA GLY A 54 15.09 -24.23 1.24
C GLY A 54 15.44 -22.75 1.11
N LEU A 55 14.55 -21.88 1.57
CA LEU A 55 14.81 -20.44 1.55
C LEU A 55 15.99 -20.05 2.45
N ILE A 56 16.15 -20.66 3.64
CA ILE A 56 17.32 -20.45 4.52
C ILE A 56 18.62 -20.83 3.79
N ARG A 57 18.65 -21.98 3.11
CA ARG A 57 19.83 -22.43 2.36
C ARG A 57 20.19 -21.48 1.23
N ALA A 58 19.19 -21.06 0.46
CA ALA A 58 19.39 -20.06 -0.60
C ALA A 58 19.89 -18.72 -0.04
N PHE A 59 19.38 -18.29 1.12
CA PHE A 59 19.82 -17.09 1.81
C PHE A 59 21.29 -17.17 2.26
N CYS A 60 21.73 -18.28 2.85
CA CYS A 60 23.13 -18.47 3.25
C CYS A 60 24.08 -18.34 2.06
N PHE A 61 23.73 -18.96 0.93
CA PHE A 61 24.50 -18.86 -0.30
C PHE A 61 24.47 -17.43 -0.88
N ALA A 62 23.29 -16.81 -0.96
CA ALA A 62 23.12 -15.42 -1.42
C ALA A 62 23.93 -14.43 -0.59
N ARG A 63 23.95 -14.55 0.74
CA ARG A 63 24.80 -13.71 1.61
C ARG A 63 26.26 -13.84 1.26
N THR A 64 26.73 -15.06 1.03
CA THR A 64 28.13 -15.33 0.69
C THR A 64 28.50 -14.61 -0.61
N LEU A 65 27.70 -14.77 -1.67
CA LEU A 65 27.91 -14.07 -2.94
C LEU A 65 27.83 -12.55 -2.79
N PHE A 66 26.82 -12.05 -2.07
CA PHE A 66 26.60 -10.63 -1.86
C PHE A 66 27.80 -9.96 -1.19
N PHE A 67 28.31 -10.55 -0.11
CA PHE A 67 29.45 -9.97 0.62
C PHE A 67 30.78 -10.17 -0.10
N GLN A 68 30.99 -11.29 -0.80
CA GLN A 68 32.16 -11.50 -1.64
C GLN A 68 32.25 -10.45 -2.76
N ALA A 69 31.14 -10.16 -3.43
CA ALA A 69 31.08 -9.13 -4.47
C ALA A 69 31.15 -7.70 -3.88
N SER A 70 30.74 -7.49 -2.62
CA SER A 70 30.82 -6.18 -1.96
C SER A 70 32.25 -5.73 -1.61
N ASN A 71 33.17 -6.69 -1.43
CA ASN A 71 34.58 -6.41 -1.09
C ASN A 71 35.40 -5.90 -2.30
N GLY A 72 34.76 -5.74 -3.45
CA GLY A 72 35.29 -5.08 -4.63
C GLY A 72 34.24 -5.16 -5.72
N LEU A 73 33.40 -4.13 -5.88
CA LEU A 73 32.43 -4.04 -6.97
C LEU A 73 33.18 -4.19 -8.29
N SER A 74 33.13 -5.39 -8.86
CA SER A 74 33.84 -5.70 -10.07
C SER A 74 33.22 -4.90 -11.23
N PRO A 75 34.03 -4.36 -12.15
CA PRO A 75 33.51 -3.81 -13.40
C PRO A 75 32.88 -4.89 -14.28
N ASP A 76 33.08 -6.17 -13.97
CA ASP A 76 32.46 -7.30 -14.64
C ASP A 76 30.93 -7.29 -14.48
N PRO A 77 30.16 -7.17 -15.58
CA PRO A 77 28.71 -7.20 -15.57
C PRO A 77 28.12 -8.47 -14.95
N CYS A 78 28.79 -9.63 -15.08
CA CYS A 78 28.31 -10.89 -14.53
C CYS A 78 28.33 -10.86 -12.99
N LYS A 79 29.40 -10.34 -12.39
CA LYS A 79 29.52 -10.19 -10.93
C LYS A 79 28.56 -9.14 -10.37
N GLN A 80 28.21 -8.12 -11.15
CA GLN A 80 27.16 -7.16 -10.77
C GLN A 80 25.78 -7.81 -10.82
N HIS A 81 25.50 -8.63 -11.83
CA HIS A 81 24.26 -9.39 -11.93
C HIS A 81 24.10 -10.33 -10.72
N ASP A 82 25.13 -11.11 -10.38
CA ASP A 82 25.15 -11.98 -9.20
C ASP A 82 24.91 -11.19 -7.89
N TYR A 83 25.50 -10.01 -7.75
CA TYR A 83 25.34 -9.16 -6.57
C TYR A 83 23.88 -8.70 -6.37
N PHE A 84 23.22 -8.23 -7.43
CA PHE A 84 21.83 -7.78 -7.35
C PHE A 84 20.84 -8.94 -7.25
N GLN A 85 21.12 -10.06 -7.90
CA GLN A 85 20.34 -11.28 -7.75
C GLN A 85 20.40 -11.79 -6.30
N ALA A 86 21.60 -11.85 -5.71
CA ALA A 86 21.79 -12.21 -4.32
C ALA A 86 21.04 -11.25 -3.37
N SER A 87 21.06 -9.94 -3.64
CA SER A 87 20.29 -8.97 -2.85
C SER A 87 18.78 -9.21 -2.89
N SER A 88 18.24 -9.72 -4.00
CA SER A 88 16.82 -10.06 -4.14
C SER A 88 16.44 -11.22 -3.23
N ILE A 89 17.26 -12.29 -3.22
CA ILE A 89 17.05 -13.45 -2.35
C ILE A 89 17.25 -13.09 -0.87
N ILE A 90 18.19 -12.19 -0.56
CA ILE A 90 18.36 -11.65 0.79
C ILE A 90 17.09 -10.95 1.25
N LEU A 91 16.50 -10.05 0.44
CA LEU A 91 15.26 -9.35 0.78
C LEU A 91 14.04 -10.28 0.82
N LEU A 92 14.03 -11.33 0.00
CA LEU A 92 12.99 -12.36 0.00
C LEU A 92 12.99 -13.18 1.30
N PHE A 93 14.14 -13.35 1.93
CA PHE A 93 14.24 -13.99 3.24
C PHE A 93 14.08 -13.00 4.41
N ASP A 94 14.79 -11.88 4.34
CA ASP A 94 14.87 -10.85 5.39
C ASP A 94 14.50 -9.47 4.82
N PRO A 95 13.23 -9.04 4.96
CA PRO A 95 12.77 -7.77 4.39
C PRO A 95 13.37 -6.54 5.10
N GLU A 96 13.96 -6.71 6.29
CA GLU A 96 14.61 -5.63 7.05
C GLU A 96 16.11 -5.52 6.78
N HIS A 97 16.63 -6.23 5.77
CA HIS A 97 18.06 -6.22 5.46
C HIS A 97 18.50 -4.92 4.76
N LEU A 98 18.71 -3.86 5.55
CA LEU A 98 19.03 -2.50 5.11
C LEU A 98 20.21 -2.43 4.12
N THR A 99 21.26 -3.23 4.33
CA THR A 99 22.42 -3.26 3.43
C THR A 99 22.06 -3.73 2.02
N ALA A 100 21.13 -4.69 1.92
CA ALA A 100 20.67 -5.21 0.62
C ALA A 100 19.75 -4.19 -0.06
N ALA A 101 18.81 -3.59 0.68
CA ALA A 101 17.98 -2.51 0.17
C ALA A 101 18.83 -1.32 -0.33
N ASN A 102 19.82 -0.89 0.46
CA ASN A 102 20.70 0.22 0.10
C ASN A 102 21.63 -0.10 -1.09
N ALA A 103 22.06 -1.35 -1.26
CA ALA A 103 22.79 -1.79 -2.45
C ALA A 103 21.98 -1.56 -3.74
N ARG A 104 20.68 -1.89 -3.70
CA ARG A 104 19.76 -1.71 -4.81
C ARG A 104 19.45 -0.22 -5.06
N LYS A 105 19.30 0.59 -4.01
CA LYS A 105 19.24 2.06 -4.12
C LYS A 105 20.47 2.64 -4.83
N LYS A 106 21.67 2.19 -4.44
CA LYS A 106 22.94 2.63 -5.06
C LYS A 106 23.00 2.31 -6.55
N ARG A 107 22.50 1.14 -6.98
CA ARG A 107 22.36 0.78 -8.41
C ARG A 107 21.53 1.80 -9.16
N LEU A 108 20.34 2.12 -8.65
CA LEU A 108 19.44 3.07 -9.29
C LEU A 108 20.05 4.48 -9.39
N PHE A 109 20.76 4.94 -8.35
CA PHE A 109 21.49 6.21 -8.42
C PHE A 109 22.67 6.19 -9.38
N ALA A 110 23.40 5.08 -9.50
CA ALA A 110 24.48 4.94 -10.49
C ALA A 110 23.92 5.05 -11.93
N LEU A 111 22.79 4.38 -12.20
CA LEU A 111 22.07 4.50 -13.47
C LEU A 111 21.54 5.91 -13.70
N LYS A 112 20.99 6.57 -12.66
CA LYS A 112 20.55 7.97 -12.75
C LYS A 112 21.69 8.90 -13.15
N ARG A 113 22.84 8.76 -12.48
CA ARG A 113 24.03 9.56 -12.78
C ARG A 113 24.57 9.30 -14.18
N HIS A 114 24.45 8.06 -14.68
CA HIS A 114 24.79 7.74 -16.07
C HIS A 114 23.85 8.48 -17.02
N ALA A 115 22.53 8.28 -16.89
CA ALA A 115 21.53 8.90 -17.75
C ALA A 115 21.63 10.44 -17.77
N SER A 116 21.85 11.08 -16.61
CA SER A 116 21.98 12.55 -16.54
C SER A 116 23.19 13.12 -17.28
N LYS A 117 24.28 12.34 -17.49
CA LYS A 117 25.43 12.80 -18.30
C LYS A 117 25.07 12.95 -19.78
N PHE A 118 24.11 12.17 -20.26
CA PHE A 118 23.67 12.15 -21.66
C PHE A 118 22.36 12.92 -21.89
N GLY A 119 21.54 13.09 -20.84
CA GLY A 119 20.25 13.77 -20.88
C GLY A 119 20.29 15.26 -21.24
N ALA A 120 21.44 15.93 -21.12
CA ALA A 120 21.59 17.34 -21.50
C ALA A 120 21.50 17.60 -23.02
N LEU A 121 21.48 16.55 -23.86
CA LEU A 121 21.53 16.67 -25.32
C LEU A 121 20.16 16.64 -26.03
N GLY A 122 19.06 16.38 -25.32
CA GLY A 122 17.68 16.52 -25.83
C GLY A 122 17.36 15.79 -27.15
N ASN A 123 18.13 14.78 -27.54
CA ASN A 123 18.08 14.11 -28.84
C ASN A 123 17.64 12.64 -28.71
N ALA A 124 17.42 11.93 -29.83
CA ALA A 124 17.00 10.52 -29.80
C ALA A 124 17.95 9.59 -28.99
N GLN A 125 19.24 9.95 -28.89
CA GLN A 125 20.22 9.23 -28.06
C GLN A 125 19.95 9.36 -26.56
N SER A 126 19.39 10.49 -26.09
CA SER A 126 19.06 10.65 -24.67
C SER A 126 17.96 9.68 -24.22
N GLN A 127 17.00 9.35 -25.10
CA GLN A 127 15.97 8.37 -24.78
C GLN A 127 16.50 6.93 -24.69
N GLU A 128 17.46 6.57 -25.54
CA GLU A 128 18.07 5.25 -25.52
C GLU A 128 18.95 5.05 -24.26
N GLU A 129 19.67 6.09 -23.85
CA GLU A 129 20.49 6.10 -22.63
C GLU A 129 19.67 6.11 -21.32
N GLU A 130 18.42 6.62 -21.35
CA GLU A 130 17.50 6.53 -20.21
C GLU A 130 16.82 5.16 -20.07
N ARG A 131 16.82 4.35 -21.13
CA ARG A 131 16.12 3.06 -21.17
C ARG A 131 16.58 2.09 -20.06
N PRO A 132 17.88 1.91 -19.76
CA PRO A 132 18.32 1.04 -18.68
C PRO A 132 17.84 1.50 -17.30
N LEU A 133 17.77 2.81 -17.07
CA LEU A 133 17.27 3.39 -15.82
C LEU A 133 15.76 3.18 -15.68
N LYS A 134 14.99 3.51 -16.73
CA LYS A 134 13.55 3.26 -16.81
C LYS A 134 13.23 1.79 -16.53
N LYS A 135 13.93 0.88 -17.20
CA LYS A 135 13.79 -0.57 -17.00
C LYS A 135 14.12 -0.97 -15.56
N ALA A 136 15.23 -0.51 -15.00
CA ALA A 136 15.64 -0.87 -13.64
C ALA A 136 14.67 -0.36 -12.57
N VAL A 137 14.13 0.86 -12.72
CA VAL A 137 13.10 1.40 -11.81
C VAL A 137 11.82 0.57 -11.87
N HIS A 138 11.37 0.22 -13.08
CA HIS A 138 10.21 -0.66 -13.28
C HIS A 138 10.40 -2.03 -12.63
N GLU A 139 11.52 -2.70 -12.93
CA GLU A 139 11.88 -3.99 -12.32
C GLU A 139 11.87 -3.93 -10.79
N GLU A 140 12.35 -2.82 -10.22
CA GLU A 140 12.41 -2.64 -8.77
C GLU A 140 11.04 -2.45 -8.13
N LEU A 141 10.17 -1.64 -8.75
CA LEU A 141 8.80 -1.46 -8.30
C LEU A 141 8.01 -2.76 -8.38
N VAL A 142 8.17 -3.52 -9.46
CA VAL A 142 7.50 -4.82 -9.61
C VAL A 142 8.02 -5.85 -8.60
N PHE A 143 9.33 -5.88 -8.35
CA PHE A 143 9.90 -6.76 -7.31
C PHE A 143 9.33 -6.44 -5.93
N LEU A 144 9.31 -5.15 -5.55
CA LEU A 144 8.75 -4.71 -4.28
C LEU A 144 7.25 -5.01 -4.17
N GLU A 145 6.48 -4.76 -5.23
CA GLU A 145 5.06 -5.12 -5.27
C GLU A 145 4.85 -6.62 -5.04
N SER A 146 5.62 -7.45 -5.76
CA SER A 146 5.51 -8.91 -5.70
C SER A 146 5.72 -9.41 -4.26
N ILE A 147 6.80 -8.98 -3.59
CA ILE A 147 7.08 -9.44 -2.22
C ILE A 147 6.19 -8.80 -1.15
N LEU A 148 5.68 -7.57 -1.36
CA LEU A 148 4.74 -6.92 -0.43
C LEU A 148 3.34 -7.53 -0.47
N THR A 149 2.92 -8.05 -1.65
CA THR A 149 1.56 -8.58 -1.89
C THR A 149 1.46 -10.11 -1.90
N SER A 150 2.60 -10.80 -1.93
CA SER A 150 2.71 -12.25 -1.70
C SER A 150 2.23 -12.67 -0.30
N PRO A 151 1.91 -13.96 -0.06
CA PRO A 151 1.58 -14.52 1.25
C PRO A 151 2.79 -14.58 2.20
N LEU A 152 3.47 -13.46 2.38
CA LEU A 152 4.67 -13.27 3.18
C LEU A 152 4.39 -12.25 4.29
N HIS A 153 3.82 -12.70 5.41
CA HIS A 153 3.35 -11.81 6.48
C HIS A 153 4.43 -10.85 7.04
N ARG A 154 5.72 -11.20 6.99
CA ARG A 154 6.80 -10.32 7.43
C ARG A 154 7.07 -9.20 6.43
N HIS A 155 6.97 -9.51 5.14
CA HIS A 155 7.23 -8.59 4.05
C HIS A 155 6.13 -7.57 3.91
N SER A 156 4.86 -8.00 3.93
CA SER A 156 3.71 -7.09 3.77
C SER A 156 3.70 -5.96 4.81
N LYS A 157 4.27 -6.17 6.00
CA LYS A 157 4.36 -5.17 7.08
C LYS A 157 5.77 -4.58 7.26
N SER A 158 6.67 -4.79 6.32
CA SER A 158 8.06 -4.35 6.45
C SER A 158 8.18 -2.83 6.31
N PRO A 159 8.55 -2.08 7.37
CA PRO A 159 8.85 -0.66 7.21
C PRO A 159 9.93 -0.45 6.15
N THR A 160 11.01 -1.23 6.16
CA THR A 160 12.12 -1.08 5.20
C THR A 160 11.66 -1.15 3.75
N LEU A 161 10.79 -2.11 3.39
CA LEU A 161 10.30 -2.25 2.02
C LEU A 161 9.35 -1.12 1.62
N TRP A 162 8.43 -0.71 2.51
CA TRP A 162 7.54 0.43 2.24
C TRP A 162 8.29 1.75 2.09
N TYR A 163 9.26 2.01 2.97
CA TYR A 163 10.15 3.17 2.83
C TYR A 163 10.99 3.10 1.57
N TYR A 164 11.45 1.92 1.17
CA TYR A 164 12.17 1.76 -0.09
C TYR A 164 11.27 2.08 -1.28
N ARG A 165 10.06 1.54 -1.33
CA ARG A 165 9.09 1.83 -2.40
C ARG A 165 8.78 3.33 -2.50
N ARG A 166 8.48 3.99 -1.38
CA ARG A 166 8.30 5.46 -1.32
C ARG A 166 9.52 6.21 -1.83
N TRP A 167 10.71 5.79 -1.40
CA TRP A 167 11.95 6.43 -1.82
C TRP A 167 12.12 6.37 -3.34
N ILE A 168 11.74 5.27 -4.01
CA ILE A 168 11.79 5.19 -5.49
C ILE A 168 10.89 6.27 -6.09
N TYR A 169 9.64 6.36 -5.65
CA TYR A 169 8.71 7.39 -6.11
C TYR A 169 9.23 8.81 -5.86
N THR A 170 9.83 9.07 -4.71
CA THR A 170 10.38 10.41 -4.40
C THR A 170 11.59 10.75 -5.28
N GLN A 171 12.48 9.79 -5.54
CA GLN A 171 13.74 10.04 -6.25
C GLN A 171 13.62 9.96 -7.77
N PHE A 172 12.62 9.26 -8.29
CA PHE A 172 12.47 8.96 -9.72
C PHE A 172 11.08 9.34 -10.23
N TYR A 173 10.43 10.34 -9.62
CA TYR A 173 9.09 10.78 -10.00
C TYR A 173 9.01 11.19 -11.47
N ASP A 174 10.04 11.85 -11.99
CA ASP A 174 10.19 12.26 -13.38
C ASP A 174 10.14 11.06 -14.35
N ILE A 175 10.67 9.94 -13.92
CA ILE A 175 10.71 8.70 -14.71
C ILE A 175 9.39 7.94 -14.59
N VAL A 176 8.89 7.79 -13.37
CA VAL A 176 7.73 6.95 -13.08
C VAL A 176 6.44 7.62 -13.55
N TRP A 177 6.31 8.93 -13.34
CA TRP A 177 5.10 9.68 -13.66
C TRP A 177 4.90 9.88 -15.16
N LEU A 178 6.00 10.06 -15.92
CA LEU A 178 5.97 10.21 -17.38
C LEU A 178 5.83 8.88 -18.13
N TRP A 179 5.74 7.75 -17.43
CA TRP A 179 5.58 6.43 -18.04
C TRP A 179 4.19 6.31 -18.71
N PRO A 180 4.12 6.07 -20.04
CA PRO A 180 2.85 5.92 -20.74
C PRO A 180 2.00 4.79 -20.16
N ALA A 181 0.69 5.00 -20.06
CA ALA A 181 -0.23 3.99 -19.54
C ALA A 181 -0.23 2.68 -20.35
N SER A 182 0.06 2.75 -21.65
CA SER A 182 0.20 1.58 -22.54
C SER A 182 1.31 0.63 -22.07
N THR A 183 2.45 1.18 -21.66
CA THR A 183 3.59 0.41 -21.15
C THR A 183 3.33 -0.14 -19.74
N ARG A 184 2.21 0.22 -19.07
CA ARG A 184 1.79 -0.38 -17.78
C ARG A 184 0.82 -1.54 -17.92
N LYS A 185 0.13 -1.67 -19.06
CA LYS A 185 -0.84 -2.77 -19.27
C LYS A 185 -0.17 -4.14 -19.17
N GLU A 186 1.08 -4.29 -19.62
CA GLU A 186 1.83 -5.55 -19.54
C GLU A 186 2.09 -6.06 -18.10
N SER A 187 2.09 -5.19 -17.09
CA SER A 187 2.24 -5.61 -15.68
C SER A 187 0.91 -5.83 -14.95
N LEU A 188 -0.23 -5.40 -15.53
CA LEU A 188 -1.55 -5.41 -14.90
C LEU A 188 -2.50 -6.51 -15.44
N THR A 189 -2.10 -7.28 -16.45
CA THR A 189 -2.93 -8.33 -17.10
C THR A 189 -3.27 -9.55 -16.23
N ALA A 190 -2.93 -9.55 -14.93
CA ALA A 190 -3.29 -10.63 -14.01
C ALA A 190 -4.64 -10.42 -13.27
N PHE A 191 -5.35 -9.31 -13.48
CA PHE A 191 -6.69 -9.09 -12.90
C PHE A 191 -7.68 -8.68 -13.99
N ASN A 192 -8.60 -9.60 -14.30
CA ASN A 192 -9.80 -9.52 -15.13
C ASN A 192 -9.85 -8.44 -16.23
N GLU A 193 -9.80 -8.91 -17.48
CA GLU A 193 -9.93 -8.21 -18.76
C GLU A 193 -11.31 -7.58 -19.05
N THR A 194 -12.15 -7.37 -18.05
CA THR A 194 -13.48 -6.79 -18.26
C THR A 194 -13.57 -5.50 -17.47
N ASP A 195 -13.00 -4.43 -18.01
CA ASP A 195 -13.65 -3.11 -17.97
C ASP A 195 -12.84 -2.06 -18.72
N GLU A 196 -13.45 -1.52 -19.79
CA GLU A 196 -13.16 -0.18 -20.33
C GLU A 196 -13.56 0.94 -19.33
N ALA A 197 -13.86 0.61 -18.08
CA ALA A 197 -14.22 1.56 -17.04
C ALA A 197 -12.99 2.36 -16.56
N THR A 198 -12.85 3.52 -17.17
CA THR A 198 -12.13 4.72 -16.70
C THR A 198 -10.59 4.68 -16.73
N ASN A 199 -10.06 5.63 -17.50
CA ASN A 199 -8.65 6.07 -17.59
C ASN A 199 -7.96 6.28 -16.20
N LEU A 200 -8.76 6.37 -15.13
CA LEU A 200 -8.34 6.60 -13.76
C LEU A 200 -7.82 5.33 -13.05
N ALA A 201 -8.41 4.16 -13.34
CA ALA A 201 -7.97 2.88 -12.81
C ALA A 201 -6.53 2.52 -13.25
N SER A 202 -6.08 3.07 -14.38
CA SER A 202 -4.73 2.95 -14.92
C SER A 202 -3.73 3.99 -14.42
N THR A 203 -4.12 4.84 -13.46
CA THR A 203 -3.22 5.84 -12.86
C THR A 203 -2.35 5.21 -11.78
N ILE A 204 -1.15 5.77 -11.62
CA ILE A 204 -0.18 5.36 -10.58
C ILE A 204 -0.79 5.44 -9.17
N PRO A 205 -1.48 6.53 -8.77
CA PRO A 205 -2.05 6.60 -7.42
C PRO A 205 -3.05 5.46 -7.15
N MET A 206 -3.86 5.07 -8.14
CA MET A 206 -4.82 3.98 -7.99
C MET A 206 -4.14 2.60 -7.95
N SER A 207 -3.11 2.36 -8.78
CA SER A 207 -2.36 1.10 -8.71
C SER A 207 -1.68 0.92 -7.35
N GLU A 208 -1.12 2.00 -6.79
CA GLU A 208 -0.51 1.98 -5.46
C GLU A 208 -1.53 1.75 -4.35
N LEU A 209 -2.73 2.33 -4.46
CA LEU A 209 -3.82 2.07 -3.50
C LEU A 209 -4.23 0.59 -3.51
N ARG A 210 -4.35 -0.03 -4.70
CA ARG A 210 -4.66 -1.47 -4.83
C ARG A 210 -3.57 -2.35 -4.22
N LEU A 211 -2.31 -1.99 -4.41
CA LEU A 211 -1.18 -2.67 -3.78
C LEU A 211 -1.29 -2.62 -2.25
N VAL A 212 -1.61 -1.45 -1.68
CA VAL A 212 -1.82 -1.27 -0.23
C VAL A 212 -2.96 -2.13 0.28
N MET A 213 -4.12 -2.11 -0.39
CA MET A 213 -5.26 -2.94 -0.04
C MET A 213 -4.89 -4.43 -0.06
N LYS A 214 -4.17 -4.88 -1.10
CA LYS A 214 -3.71 -6.26 -1.19
C LYS A 214 -2.74 -6.63 -0.07
N ALA A 215 -1.81 -5.74 0.28
CA ALA A 215 -0.89 -5.98 1.40
C ALA A 215 -1.59 -5.94 2.77
N ALA A 216 -2.70 -5.20 2.90
CA ALA A 216 -3.54 -5.19 4.09
C ALA A 216 -4.39 -6.48 4.22
N GLU A 217 -4.81 -7.10 3.11
CA GLU A 217 -5.39 -8.45 3.14
C GLU A 217 -4.38 -9.49 3.65
N ARG A 218 -3.11 -9.37 3.23
CA ARG A 218 -2.04 -10.27 3.69
C ARG A 218 -1.63 -10.02 5.15
N HIS A 219 -1.87 -8.82 5.69
CA HIS A 219 -1.58 -8.51 7.08
C HIS A 219 -2.66 -7.58 7.67
N PRO A 220 -3.64 -8.11 8.42
CA PRO A 220 -4.68 -7.27 9.01
C PRO A 220 -4.09 -6.15 9.88
N LYS A 221 -4.67 -4.95 9.78
CA LYS A 221 -4.24 -3.73 10.50
C LYS A 221 -2.83 -3.29 10.11
N ASN A 222 -2.49 -3.39 8.82
CA ASN A 222 -1.17 -3.03 8.28
C ASN A 222 -0.90 -1.53 8.30
N TYR A 223 -0.49 -1.00 9.46
CA TYR A 223 -0.20 0.43 9.61
C TYR A 223 0.79 0.95 8.56
N TYR A 224 1.85 0.20 8.23
CA TYR A 224 2.88 0.65 7.29
C TYR A 224 2.36 0.79 5.85
N ALA A 225 1.53 -0.15 5.38
CA ALA A 225 0.92 -0.06 4.06
C ALA A 225 -0.03 1.15 3.96
N TRP A 226 -0.89 1.34 4.96
CA TRP A 226 -1.81 2.48 4.99
C TRP A 226 -1.09 3.81 5.23
N ASN A 227 0.01 3.84 5.97
CA ASN A 227 0.85 5.02 6.10
C ASN A 227 1.52 5.37 4.77
N TYR A 228 2.04 4.37 4.04
CA TYR A 228 2.53 4.54 2.69
C TYR A 228 1.47 5.17 1.77
N ALA A 229 0.21 4.70 1.82
CA ALA A 229 -0.89 5.29 1.06
C ALA A 229 -1.08 6.79 1.35
N ARG A 230 -1.04 7.20 2.64
CA ARG A 230 -1.13 8.63 3.01
C ARG A 230 -0.01 9.44 2.38
N GLU A 231 1.22 8.94 2.45
CA GLU A 231 2.38 9.62 1.86
C GLU A 231 2.31 9.68 0.33
N MET A 232 1.73 8.66 -0.32
CA MET A 232 1.48 8.70 -1.75
C MET A 232 0.46 9.78 -2.15
N ILE A 233 -0.57 10.04 -1.33
CA ILE A 233 -1.48 11.17 -1.56
C ILE A 233 -0.70 12.50 -1.50
N TYR A 234 0.13 12.70 -0.47
CA TYR A 234 0.95 13.91 -0.36
C TYR A 234 1.93 14.09 -1.53
N LEU A 235 2.57 13.00 -1.98
CA LEU A 235 3.46 13.02 -3.13
C LEU A 235 2.72 13.37 -4.42
N ALA A 236 1.54 12.78 -4.64
CA ALA A 236 0.71 13.09 -5.80
C ALA A 236 0.32 14.58 -5.85
N ASP A 237 -0.07 15.16 -4.70
CA ASP A 237 -0.38 16.58 -4.60
C ASP A 237 0.84 17.47 -4.88
N THR A 238 2.01 17.09 -4.35
CA THR A 238 3.27 17.82 -4.57
C THR A 238 3.69 17.82 -6.05
N TRP A 239 3.64 16.65 -6.70
CA TRP A 239 4.00 16.53 -8.12
C TRP A 239 3.04 17.30 -9.02
N ARG A 240 1.75 17.28 -8.69
CA ARG A 240 0.74 18.03 -9.43
C ARG A 240 1.00 19.54 -9.40
N SER A 241 1.35 20.08 -8.23
CA SER A 241 1.73 21.51 -8.11
C SER A 241 3.00 21.87 -8.89
N ALA A 242 3.90 20.92 -9.11
CA ALA A 242 5.13 21.13 -9.88
C ALA A 242 4.93 21.03 -11.41
N THR A 243 3.91 20.30 -11.88
CA THR A 243 3.63 20.11 -13.30
C THR A 243 2.48 21.00 -13.77
N THR A 244 2.79 22.13 -14.42
CA THR A 244 1.81 23.14 -14.85
C THR A 244 0.82 22.69 -15.95
N THR A 245 0.89 21.45 -16.46
CA THR A 245 0.36 21.17 -17.82
C THR A 245 -0.44 19.88 -18.10
N VAL A 246 -0.75 18.95 -17.18
CA VAL A 246 -1.34 17.65 -17.64
C VAL A 246 -2.60 17.13 -16.92
N PHE A 247 -2.95 17.62 -15.73
CA PHE A 247 -4.23 17.25 -15.11
C PHE A 247 -5.02 18.52 -14.79
N ALA A 248 -5.96 18.87 -15.69
CA ALA A 248 -6.96 19.88 -15.40
C ALA A 248 -7.60 19.59 -14.03
N ASP A 249 -7.81 20.64 -13.23
CA ASP A 249 -8.36 20.56 -11.87
C ASP A 249 -9.66 19.74 -11.78
N SER A 250 -10.39 19.62 -12.90
CA SER A 250 -11.61 18.82 -13.07
C SER A 250 -11.50 17.35 -12.67
N ASN A 251 -10.31 16.73 -12.71
CA ASN A 251 -10.14 15.29 -12.40
C ASN A 251 -9.69 15.02 -10.96
N ARG A 252 -9.46 16.06 -10.13
CA ARG A 252 -8.99 15.87 -8.74
C ARG A 252 -10.09 15.30 -7.86
N SER A 253 -11.27 15.91 -7.92
CA SER A 253 -12.45 15.47 -7.18
C SER A 253 -12.83 14.04 -7.54
N ASP A 254 -12.79 13.69 -8.83
CA ASP A 254 -13.10 12.35 -9.32
C ASP A 254 -12.11 11.29 -8.81
N LEU A 255 -10.80 11.57 -8.84
CA LEU A 255 -9.79 10.66 -8.28
C LEU A 255 -10.02 10.41 -6.79
N TYR A 256 -10.32 11.49 -6.06
CA TYR A 256 -10.55 11.41 -4.63
C TYR A 256 -11.81 10.64 -4.26
N ILE A 257 -12.91 10.90 -4.97
CA ILE A 257 -14.17 10.14 -4.82
C ILE A 257 -13.90 8.66 -5.06
N THR A 258 -13.15 8.35 -6.13
CA THR A 258 -12.81 6.97 -6.46
C THR A 258 -11.96 6.31 -5.37
N PHE A 259 -11.04 7.04 -4.74
CA PHE A 259 -10.30 6.56 -3.58
C PHE A 259 -11.20 6.30 -2.37
N CYS A 260 -12.05 7.26 -2.01
CA CYS A 260 -12.98 7.10 -0.90
C CYS A 260 -13.87 5.86 -1.10
N ARG A 261 -14.44 5.70 -2.31
CA ARG A 261 -15.28 4.54 -2.66
C ARG A 261 -14.52 3.23 -2.59
N SER A 262 -13.34 3.15 -3.23
CA SER A 262 -12.53 1.93 -3.22
C SER A 262 -12.14 1.51 -1.80
N VAL A 263 -11.74 2.47 -0.96
CA VAL A 263 -11.35 2.18 0.43
C VAL A 263 -12.56 1.84 1.28
N GLN A 264 -13.70 2.50 1.08
CA GLN A 264 -14.95 2.18 1.78
C GLN A 264 -15.38 0.74 1.47
N GLU A 265 -15.47 0.36 0.20
CA GLU A 265 -15.80 -1.01 -0.23
C GLU A 265 -14.85 -2.04 0.40
N TRP A 266 -13.55 -1.74 0.41
CA TRP A 266 -12.56 -2.59 1.06
C TRP A 266 -12.79 -2.68 2.58
N CYS A 267 -13.03 -1.57 3.27
CA CYS A 267 -13.30 -1.55 4.72
C CYS A 267 -14.58 -2.31 5.08
N LEU A 268 -15.60 -2.27 4.22
CA LEU A 268 -16.85 -2.99 4.44
C LEU A 268 -16.67 -4.51 4.41
N THR A 269 -15.66 -5.01 3.68
CA THR A 269 -15.29 -6.44 3.69
C THR A 269 -14.24 -6.77 4.76
N HIS A 270 -13.68 -5.76 5.42
CA HIS A 270 -12.62 -5.86 6.43
C HIS A 270 -12.95 -5.02 7.67
N ALA A 271 -14.17 -5.15 8.20
CA ALA A 271 -14.73 -4.25 9.21
C ALA A 271 -13.92 -4.14 10.52
N SER A 272 -13.03 -5.10 10.81
CA SER A 272 -12.12 -5.07 11.97
C SER A 272 -10.78 -4.35 11.74
N ASP A 273 -10.49 -3.87 10.52
CA ASP A 273 -9.22 -3.23 10.17
C ASP A 273 -9.21 -1.74 10.51
N THR A 274 -8.64 -1.42 11.68
CA THR A 274 -8.51 -0.02 12.13
C THR A 274 -7.65 0.86 11.22
N SER A 275 -6.71 0.29 10.47
CA SER A 275 -5.79 1.08 9.64
C SER A 275 -6.48 1.52 8.34
N GLY A 276 -7.29 0.64 7.74
CA GLY A 276 -8.15 0.96 6.59
C GLY A 276 -9.18 2.02 6.95
N TRP A 277 -9.92 1.83 8.06
CA TRP A 277 -10.88 2.83 8.55
C TRP A 277 -10.22 4.19 8.86
N SER A 278 -9.04 4.19 9.48
CA SER A 278 -8.27 5.42 9.71
C SER A 278 -7.83 6.10 8.41
N PHE A 279 -7.52 5.31 7.37
CA PHE A 279 -7.20 5.86 6.05
C PHE A 279 -8.43 6.45 5.36
N LEU A 280 -9.59 5.80 5.44
CA LEU A 280 -10.85 6.36 4.96
C LEU A 280 -11.18 7.67 5.67
N LEU A 281 -10.99 7.76 6.99
CA LEU A 281 -11.16 9.01 7.73
C LEU A 281 -10.18 10.12 7.27
N PHE A 282 -8.92 9.75 6.99
CA PHE A 282 -7.94 10.66 6.41
C PHE A 282 -8.40 11.18 5.04
N LEU A 283 -8.97 10.31 4.20
CA LEU A 283 -9.58 10.74 2.95
C LEU A 283 -10.82 11.64 3.24
N LEU A 284 -11.65 11.26 4.20
CA LEU A 284 -12.75 12.07 4.75
C LEU A 284 -12.45 13.56 4.83
N ARG A 285 -11.35 13.85 5.53
CA ARG A 285 -10.95 15.21 5.92
C ARG A 285 -10.26 16.02 4.84
N ARG A 286 -9.63 15.34 3.86
CA ARG A 286 -8.78 16.00 2.86
C ARG A 286 -9.52 16.21 1.53
N GLY A 287 -10.73 15.66 1.35
CA GLY A 287 -11.57 15.88 0.17
C GLY A 287 -11.68 17.36 -0.21
N ASP A 288 -11.66 17.63 -1.51
CA ASP A 288 -11.64 18.99 -2.03
C ASP A 288 -12.87 19.76 -1.55
N ARG A 289 -12.67 20.99 -1.07
CA ARG A 289 -13.77 21.81 -0.53
C ARG A 289 -14.42 22.68 -1.60
N ASP A 290 -14.47 22.19 -2.83
CA ASP A 290 -15.26 22.85 -3.86
C ASP A 290 -16.75 22.67 -3.55
N VAL A 291 -17.55 23.70 -3.81
CA VAL A 291 -18.88 23.90 -3.18
C VAL A 291 -19.86 22.74 -3.43
N ASP A 292 -19.71 21.99 -4.53
CA ASP A 292 -20.53 20.83 -4.87
C ASP A 292 -20.05 19.49 -4.26
N TYR A 293 -18.77 19.41 -3.87
CA TYR A 293 -18.16 18.20 -3.28
C TYR A 293 -18.49 18.03 -1.79
N VAL A 294 -18.59 19.16 -1.09
CA VAL A 294 -18.63 19.24 0.38
C VAL A 294 -19.90 18.64 0.99
N SER A 295 -20.96 18.44 0.22
CA SER A 295 -22.28 18.12 0.80
C SER A 295 -22.82 16.71 0.50
N ALA A 296 -22.57 16.10 -0.66
CA ALA A 296 -23.22 14.82 -0.99
C ALA A 296 -22.36 13.57 -0.73
N VAL A 297 -21.09 13.57 -1.16
CA VAL A 297 -20.28 12.34 -1.20
C VAL A 297 -19.91 11.82 0.19
N PRO A 298 -19.34 12.63 1.11
CA PRO A 298 -19.03 12.15 2.45
C PRO A 298 -20.27 11.65 3.19
N LEU A 299 -21.40 12.36 3.08
CA LEU A 299 -22.67 11.95 3.67
C LEU A 299 -23.10 10.58 3.15
N GLN A 300 -23.14 10.40 1.83
CA GLN A 300 -23.59 9.15 1.22
C GLN A 300 -22.70 7.97 1.66
N LEU A 301 -21.38 8.14 1.62
CA LEU A 301 -20.42 7.12 2.05
C LEU A 301 -20.64 6.71 3.51
N VAL A 302 -20.80 7.70 4.39
CA VAL A 302 -20.97 7.47 5.82
C VAL A 302 -22.34 6.85 6.11
N GLN A 303 -23.38 7.28 5.41
CA GLN A 303 -24.73 6.73 5.53
C GLN A 303 -24.76 5.24 5.16
N GLU A 304 -24.09 4.85 4.09
CA GLU A 304 -23.95 3.43 3.71
C GLU A 304 -23.21 2.62 4.79
N VAL A 305 -22.15 3.17 5.40
CA VAL A 305 -21.43 2.51 6.51
C VAL A 305 -22.32 2.36 7.73
N VAL A 306 -23.08 3.39 8.10
CA VAL A 306 -24.05 3.34 9.22
C VAL A 306 -25.09 2.26 8.96
N ASP A 307 -25.67 2.23 7.76
CA ASP A 307 -26.72 1.28 7.41
C ASP A 307 -26.23 -0.16 7.48
N LEU A 308 -25.05 -0.44 6.94
CA LEU A 308 -24.45 -1.77 7.01
C LEU A 308 -24.06 -2.15 8.45
N THR A 309 -23.46 -1.22 9.19
CA THR A 309 -23.08 -1.45 10.60
C THR A 309 -24.29 -1.84 11.45
N LEU A 310 -25.41 -1.13 11.28
CA LEU A 310 -26.66 -1.41 12.01
C LEU A 310 -27.35 -2.68 11.53
N ASN A 311 -27.48 -2.88 10.20
CA ASN A 311 -28.16 -4.04 9.64
C ASN A 311 -27.45 -5.36 9.95
N PHE A 312 -26.11 -5.36 9.91
CA PHE A 312 -25.30 -6.52 10.23
C PHE A 312 -24.90 -6.61 11.71
N LYS A 313 -25.33 -5.65 12.53
CA LYS A 313 -24.99 -5.57 13.96
C LYS A 313 -23.49 -5.74 14.21
N TRP A 314 -22.67 -5.00 13.47
CA TRP A 314 -21.22 -5.13 13.56
C TRP A 314 -20.72 -4.74 14.96
N GLU A 315 -19.92 -5.61 15.57
CA GLU A 315 -19.35 -5.39 16.91
C GLU A 315 -17.87 -4.96 16.85
N HIS A 316 -17.33 -4.73 15.66
CA HIS A 316 -15.93 -4.39 15.50
C HIS A 316 -15.65 -2.96 15.96
N GLU A 317 -14.83 -2.78 17.00
CA GLU A 317 -14.45 -1.47 17.54
C GLU A 317 -13.90 -0.50 16.47
N ALA A 318 -13.26 -1.04 15.43
CA ALA A 318 -12.65 -0.24 14.36
C ALA A 318 -13.68 0.59 13.57
N VAL A 319 -14.83 0.01 13.19
CA VAL A 319 -15.90 0.74 12.49
C VAL A 319 -16.58 1.75 13.42
N TRP A 320 -16.78 1.39 14.69
CA TRP A 320 -17.37 2.32 15.66
C TRP A 320 -16.45 3.50 15.97
N CYS A 321 -15.13 3.27 16.08
CA CYS A 321 -14.13 4.33 16.17
C CYS A 321 -14.18 5.28 14.96
N PHE A 322 -14.34 4.73 13.75
CA PHE A 322 -14.51 5.52 12.54
C PHE A 322 -15.77 6.38 12.59
N LEU A 323 -16.93 5.77 12.88
CA LEU A 323 -18.21 6.47 12.97
C LEU A 323 -18.18 7.59 14.02
N ARG A 324 -17.65 7.32 15.23
CA ARG A 324 -17.44 8.35 16.26
C ARG A 324 -16.58 9.50 15.75
N SER A 325 -15.49 9.19 15.07
CA SER A 325 -14.54 10.20 14.56
C SER A 325 -15.13 11.06 13.44
N VAL A 326 -15.96 10.48 12.58
CA VAL A 326 -16.68 11.19 11.52
C VAL A 326 -17.76 12.07 12.13
N LEU A 327 -18.60 11.52 13.02
CA LEU A 327 -19.70 12.27 13.66
C LEU A 327 -19.19 13.42 14.52
N ALA A 328 -18.00 13.31 15.12
CA ALA A 328 -17.36 14.38 15.86
C ALA A 328 -16.68 15.44 14.98
N SER A 329 -16.57 15.22 13.67
CA SER A 329 -15.81 16.09 12.77
C SER A 329 -16.71 17.01 11.95
N SER A 330 -16.76 18.29 12.33
CA SER A 330 -17.42 19.36 11.56
C SER A 330 -16.76 19.66 10.22
N GLU A 331 -15.60 19.05 9.94
CA GLU A 331 -14.91 19.14 8.65
C GLU A 331 -15.46 18.15 7.62
N ILE A 332 -16.11 17.07 8.07
CA ILE A 332 -16.60 15.98 7.21
C ILE A 332 -18.11 16.08 6.99
N LEU A 333 -18.87 16.38 8.04
CA LEU A 333 -20.33 16.49 8.00
C LEU A 333 -20.77 17.86 8.49
N SER A 334 -21.82 18.40 7.86
CA SER A 334 -22.52 19.57 8.42
C SER A 334 -23.26 19.18 9.71
N VAL A 335 -23.64 20.19 10.50
CA VAL A 335 -24.42 19.97 11.72
C VAL A 335 -25.73 19.24 11.43
N ASP A 336 -26.45 19.65 10.39
CA ASP A 336 -27.73 19.03 10.01
C ASP A 336 -27.54 17.56 9.59
N GLN A 337 -26.48 17.27 8.84
CA GLN A 337 -26.14 15.91 8.41
C GLN A 337 -25.79 15.00 9.59
N ARG A 338 -24.99 15.53 10.53
CA ARG A 338 -24.64 14.82 11.77
C ARG A 338 -25.89 14.50 12.58
N GLU A 339 -26.79 15.46 12.77
CA GLU A 339 -28.03 15.25 13.52
C GLU A 339 -28.95 14.22 12.84
N GLN A 340 -29.06 14.25 11.51
CA GLN A 340 -29.81 13.24 10.76
C GLN A 340 -29.27 11.82 10.97
N LEU A 341 -27.95 11.64 10.91
CA LEU A 341 -27.32 10.33 11.13
C LEU A 341 -27.45 9.88 12.59
N LEU A 342 -27.29 10.78 13.55
CA LEU A 342 -27.46 10.47 14.99
C LEU A 342 -28.90 10.07 15.32
N ALA A 343 -29.89 10.76 14.77
CA ALA A 343 -31.30 10.40 14.92
C ALA A 343 -31.55 8.97 14.38
N ARG A 344 -31.02 8.67 13.19
CA ARG A 344 -31.16 7.34 12.58
C ARG A 344 -30.52 6.22 13.40
N ILE A 345 -29.31 6.46 13.94
CA ILE A 345 -28.64 5.51 14.84
C ILE A 345 -29.51 5.31 16.09
N ARG A 346 -30.01 6.39 16.71
CA ARG A 346 -30.86 6.31 17.90
C ARG A 346 -32.14 5.52 17.66
N ASP A 347 -32.82 5.74 16.53
CA ASP A 347 -34.06 5.05 16.20
C ASP A 347 -33.87 3.54 16.03
N ASN A 348 -32.76 3.14 15.42
CA ASN A 348 -32.42 1.72 15.23
C ASN A 348 -32.04 1.05 16.56
N LEU A 349 -31.22 1.71 17.37
CA LEU A 349 -30.81 1.22 18.69
C LEU A 349 -31.99 1.14 19.67
N GLY A 350 -32.90 2.12 19.65
CA GLY A 350 -34.12 2.12 20.46
C GLY A 350 -35.10 1.00 20.09
N GLN A 351 -35.04 0.48 18.86
CA GLN A 351 -35.75 -0.73 18.46
C GLN A 351 -35.03 -2.01 18.93
N SER A 352 -33.69 -2.03 18.87
CA SER A 352 -32.87 -3.16 19.33
C SER A 352 -32.95 -3.38 20.85
N ALA A 353 -33.00 -2.31 21.66
CA ALA A 353 -33.16 -2.39 23.11
C ALA A 353 -34.49 -3.03 23.55
N LYS A 354 -35.55 -2.90 22.73
CA LYS A 354 -36.84 -3.61 22.93
C LYS A 354 -36.75 -5.10 22.59
N SER A 355 -35.71 -5.54 21.89
CA SER A 355 -35.45 -6.92 21.48
C SER A 355 -34.37 -7.64 22.30
N GLY A 356 -33.82 -7.00 23.34
CA GLY A 356 -32.99 -7.64 24.37
C GLY A 356 -31.50 -7.86 24.03
N THR A 357 -30.93 -7.14 23.06
CA THR A 357 -29.48 -7.17 22.78
C THR A 357 -28.87 -5.81 23.13
N GLU A 358 -28.12 -5.72 24.24
CA GLU A 358 -27.40 -4.50 24.67
C GLU A 358 -25.92 -4.58 24.27
N ASN A 359 -25.40 -3.56 23.56
CA ASN A 359 -23.98 -3.47 23.21
C ASN A 359 -23.36 -2.16 23.73
N ASN A 360 -22.25 -2.25 24.46
CA ASN A 360 -21.63 -1.10 25.15
C ASN A 360 -21.06 -0.04 24.19
N MET A 361 -20.64 -0.41 22.99
CA MET A 361 -20.04 0.52 22.01
C MET A 361 -21.05 1.50 21.40
N GLU A 362 -22.33 1.10 21.37
CA GLU A 362 -23.46 1.87 20.82
C GLU A 362 -23.84 3.02 21.75
N ASN A 363 -23.77 2.80 23.07
CA ASN A 363 -24.05 3.80 24.10
C ASN A 363 -23.06 4.97 24.08
N ASP A 364 -21.80 4.72 23.69
CA ASP A 364 -20.78 5.78 23.59
C ASP A 364 -21.08 6.77 22.44
N ILE A 365 -21.66 6.32 21.33
CA ILE A 365 -22.11 7.23 20.25
C ILE A 365 -23.28 8.09 20.71
N ILE A 366 -24.20 7.50 21.48
CA ILE A 366 -25.33 8.24 22.07
C ILE A 366 -24.81 9.32 23.04
N SER A 367 -23.72 9.06 23.77
CA SER A 367 -23.11 10.03 24.69
C SER A 367 -22.52 11.26 23.99
N LEU A 368 -21.91 11.09 22.79
CA LEU A 368 -21.41 12.18 21.95
C LEU A 368 -22.54 13.10 21.45
N ALA A 369 -23.78 12.60 21.38
CA ALA A 369 -24.97 13.39 21.06
C ALA A 369 -25.56 14.10 22.29
N GLY A 370 -25.34 13.57 23.50
CA GLY A 370 -25.89 14.13 24.74
C GLY A 370 -25.09 15.27 25.36
N SER A 371 -23.79 15.37 25.08
CA SER A 371 -22.90 16.31 25.77
C SER A 371 -22.96 17.77 25.28
N GLU A 372 -23.59 18.07 24.15
CA GLU A 372 -23.66 19.45 23.62
C GLU A 372 -24.94 20.22 24.03
N GLY A 373 -25.88 19.56 24.69
CA GLY A 373 -27.06 20.22 25.28
C GLY A 373 -26.78 21.01 26.57
N ALA A 374 -25.59 20.87 27.17
CA ALA A 374 -25.30 21.42 28.49
C ALA A 374 -23.83 21.79 28.71
N SER A 375 -23.17 22.50 27.79
CA SER A 375 -21.93 23.24 28.10
C SER A 375 -21.51 24.11 26.90
N LYS A 376 -21.74 25.42 27.02
CA LYS A 376 -20.95 26.40 26.27
C LYS A 376 -19.57 26.44 26.92
N GLY A 377 -18.56 25.93 26.22
CA GLY A 377 -17.15 26.07 26.56
C GLY A 377 -16.56 24.82 27.23
N THR A 378 -15.44 24.34 26.65
CA THR A 378 -14.44 23.37 27.16
C THR A 378 -14.41 21.92 26.61
N SER A 379 -15.23 21.53 25.61
CA SER A 379 -15.09 20.18 24.99
C SER A 379 -13.92 20.01 24.01
N GLN A 380 -13.12 21.05 23.75
CA GLN A 380 -11.98 20.96 22.84
C GLN A 380 -10.78 20.18 23.45
N GLU A 381 -10.67 20.07 24.77
CA GLU A 381 -9.47 19.49 25.41
C GLU A 381 -9.52 17.96 25.64
N LYS A 382 -10.70 17.33 25.70
CA LYS A 382 -10.79 15.90 26.05
C LYS A 382 -10.58 14.95 24.87
N GLY A 383 -10.86 15.39 23.64
CA GLY A 383 -10.59 14.63 22.41
C GLY A 383 -9.14 14.74 21.90
N LEU A 384 -8.35 15.70 22.41
CA LEU A 384 -6.99 15.97 21.93
C LEU A 384 -5.90 15.19 22.69
N ARG A 385 -6.22 14.52 23.81
CA ARG A 385 -5.20 13.90 24.68
C ARG A 385 -4.48 12.69 24.06
N TRP A 386 -5.07 12.07 23.03
CA TRP A 386 -4.43 11.00 22.25
C TRP A 386 -3.62 11.53 21.05
N ILE A 387 -3.83 12.79 20.65
CA ILE A 387 -3.17 13.42 19.49
C ILE A 387 -1.83 14.06 19.89
N SER A 388 -1.63 14.44 21.15
CA SER A 388 -0.35 15.01 21.62
C SER A 388 0.81 14.01 21.63
N VAL A 389 0.53 12.70 21.70
CA VAL A 389 1.58 11.65 21.66
C VAL A 389 2.20 11.49 20.26
N PHE A 390 1.52 11.95 19.20
CA PHE A 390 2.01 11.81 17.81
C PHE A 390 2.79 13.02 17.28
N LYS A 391 2.92 14.11 18.07
CA LYS A 391 3.68 15.30 17.66
C LYS A 391 5.13 15.33 18.18
N GLU A 392 5.50 14.49 19.14
CA GLU A 392 6.84 14.55 19.78
C GLU A 392 7.88 13.59 19.18
N ASP A 393 7.49 12.63 18.34
CA ASP A 393 8.43 11.68 17.70
C ASP A 393 8.87 12.07 16.27
N ILE A 394 8.64 13.33 15.88
CA ILE A 394 9.22 13.91 14.64
C ILE A 394 9.91 15.22 15.03
N ALA A 395 11.09 15.08 15.63
CA ALA A 395 12.14 16.09 15.71
C ALA A 395 13.50 15.44 15.45
#